data_AF-A0AAN6I6I2-F1
#
_entry.id   AF-A0AAN6I6I2-F1
#
_cell.length_a   1.000
_cell.length_b   1.000
_cell.length_c   1.000
_cell.angle_alpha   90.00
_cell.angle_beta   90.00
_cell.angle_gamma   90.00
#
_symmetry.space_group_name_H-M   'P 1'
#
loop_
_entity.id
_entity.type
_entity.pdbx_description
1 polymer ?
#
loop_
_entity_poly.entity_id
_entity_poly.type
_entity_poly.pdbx_seq_one_letter_code
_entity_poly.pdbx_strand_id
1 'polypeptide(L)'
;MVAVLRWFISTLKSQYCSRAETLGGEKKPLNPFLGELFVGKWTDESPSKKFGETLLVSEQVSHHPPITAYAIQNKTNKTTLQGYNGVRASMSATALNVRQYGHALLEYENLNEKYLITLPPLHIEGILMAAPFVELEQKSYIQSSTGYVAVIEYSGKGYFSGKSNSFKARIYKNIREAEDKTKALYTVSGQWSGVSSISRGNTVASDAQVFFDAKSSQPQHLTVKPIEEQSSLESRRAWQKVAEAIRANDYNLIHEEKTKIENEQRELRKKEAADDTPWKQKFFEEIDYTSLTEEDDETGYVKLANMANLRISLEILS
;
A
#
# COMPACT_ATOMS: atom_id res chain seq x y z
N MET A 1 -5.84 8.47 16.08
CA MET A 1 -6.83 7.60 15.37
C MET A 1 -7.61 8.27 14.23
N VAL A 2 -8.57 9.19 14.47
CA VAL A 2 -9.43 9.76 13.39
C VAL A 2 -8.62 10.37 12.23
N ALA A 3 -7.55 11.11 12.54
CA ALA A 3 -6.66 11.68 11.52
C ALA A 3 -5.91 10.60 10.71
N VAL A 4 -5.43 9.54 11.37
CA VAL A 4 -4.78 8.39 10.72
C VAL A 4 -5.75 7.66 9.80
N LEU A 5 -7.00 7.44 10.23
CA LEU A 5 -8.04 6.89 9.36
C LEU A 5 -8.28 7.79 8.14
N ARG A 6 -8.32 9.12 8.32
CA ARG A 6 -8.52 10.06 7.20
C ARG A 6 -7.36 9.99 6.20
N TRP A 7 -6.13 9.97 6.69
CA TRP A 7 -4.95 9.77 5.87
C TRP A 7 -5.01 8.44 5.12
N PHE A 8 -5.30 7.32 5.80
CA PHE A 8 -5.42 6.01 5.17
C PHE A 8 -6.46 6.01 4.05
N ILE A 9 -7.67 6.54 4.29
CA ILE A 9 -8.72 6.65 3.26
C ILE A 9 -8.25 7.50 2.07
N SER A 10 -7.51 8.59 2.31
CA SER A 10 -6.96 9.42 1.22
C SER A 10 -5.95 8.69 0.34
N THR A 11 -5.30 7.63 0.84
CA THR A 11 -4.36 6.83 0.03
C THR A 11 -5.07 5.95 -1.00
N LEU A 12 -6.30 5.52 -0.74
CA LEU A 12 -6.98 4.47 -1.50
C LEU A 12 -7.21 4.88 -2.97
N LYS A 13 -7.58 6.15 -3.21
CA LYS A 13 -7.72 6.66 -4.59
C LYS A 13 -6.39 6.58 -5.35
N SER A 14 -5.29 7.05 -4.76
CA SER A 14 -3.98 6.98 -5.38
C SER A 14 -3.52 5.53 -5.60
N GLN A 15 -3.82 4.62 -4.66
CA GLN A 15 -3.45 3.21 -4.76
C GLN A 15 -4.24 2.44 -5.81
N TYR A 16 -5.53 2.71 -5.98
CA TYR A 16 -6.44 1.84 -6.74
C TYR A 16 -7.14 2.52 -7.93
N CYS A 17 -7.01 3.83 -8.12
CA CYS A 17 -7.60 4.55 -9.25
C CYS A 17 -6.59 5.24 -10.18
N SER A 18 -5.35 5.48 -9.76
CA SER A 18 -4.39 6.29 -10.53
C SER A 18 -4.21 5.83 -11.98
N ARG A 19 -4.11 4.52 -12.23
CA ARG A 19 -3.95 4.00 -13.60
C ARG A 19 -5.23 4.15 -14.41
N ALA A 20 -6.38 3.86 -13.82
CA ALA A 20 -7.66 4.05 -14.49
C ALA A 20 -7.86 5.51 -14.90
N GLU A 21 -7.51 6.46 -14.03
CA GLU A 21 -7.62 7.91 -14.31
C GLU A 21 -6.61 8.40 -15.36
N THR A 22 -5.37 7.88 -15.36
CA THR A 22 -4.30 8.37 -16.25
C THR A 22 -4.17 7.61 -17.57
N LEU A 23 -4.56 6.34 -17.60
CA LEU A 23 -4.37 5.42 -18.74
C LEU A 23 -5.69 4.89 -19.33
N GLY A 24 -6.84 5.32 -18.80
CA GLY A 24 -8.18 4.92 -19.28
C GLY A 24 -8.64 3.52 -18.82
N GLY A 25 -7.90 2.87 -17.92
CA GLY A 25 -8.21 1.56 -17.36
C GLY A 25 -7.05 1.01 -16.53
N GLU A 26 -7.31 0.01 -15.69
CA GLU A 26 -6.22 -0.69 -15.00
C GLU A 26 -5.35 -1.44 -16.02
N LYS A 27 -4.02 -1.35 -15.88
CA LYS A 27 -3.09 -2.02 -16.79
C LYS A 27 -2.10 -2.85 -15.98
N LYS A 28 -1.61 -3.92 -16.58
CA LYS A 28 -0.57 -4.76 -15.96
C LYS A 28 0.68 -3.89 -15.69
N PRO A 29 1.12 -3.74 -14.43
CA PRO A 29 2.36 -3.04 -14.13
C PRO A 29 3.58 -3.85 -14.62
N LEU A 30 4.73 -3.19 -14.71
CA LEU A 30 6.01 -3.90 -14.88
C LEU A 30 6.26 -4.74 -13.62
N ASN A 31 6.82 -5.94 -13.80
CA ASN A 31 7.18 -6.82 -12.68
C ASN A 31 8.60 -6.44 -12.22
N PRO A 32 8.78 -5.87 -11.03
CA PRO A 32 10.10 -5.40 -10.63
C PRO A 32 11.11 -6.55 -10.51
N PHE A 33 12.36 -6.27 -10.85
CA PHE A 33 13.46 -7.23 -10.66
C PHE A 33 14.01 -7.17 -9.22
N LEU A 34 14.67 -8.23 -8.75
CA LEU A 34 15.24 -8.27 -7.40
C LEU A 34 16.28 -7.16 -7.20
N GLY A 35 16.15 -6.38 -6.14
CA GLY A 35 17.01 -5.23 -5.85
C GLY A 35 16.64 -3.95 -6.61
N GLU A 36 15.56 -3.94 -7.39
CA GLU A 36 15.03 -2.71 -8.01
C GLU A 36 14.68 -1.67 -6.93
N LEU A 37 15.05 -0.42 -7.17
CA LEU A 37 14.86 0.70 -6.25
C LEU A 37 13.93 1.75 -6.84
N PHE A 38 13.08 2.34 -6.00
CA PHE A 38 12.39 3.58 -6.31
C PHE A 38 12.52 4.55 -5.14
N VAL A 39 13.24 5.65 -5.36
CA VAL A 39 13.54 6.65 -4.34
C VAL A 39 13.08 8.03 -4.81
N GLY A 40 12.73 8.87 -3.85
CA GLY A 40 12.38 10.26 -4.13
C GLY A 40 11.94 10.99 -2.87
N LYS A 41 11.37 12.17 -3.06
CA LYS A 41 11.00 13.02 -1.92
C LYS A 41 9.83 13.95 -2.22
N TRP A 42 9.05 14.25 -1.19
CA TRP A 42 8.17 15.41 -1.17
C TRP A 42 8.88 16.55 -0.44
N THR A 43 8.97 17.70 -1.09
CA THR A 43 9.48 18.93 -0.49
C THR A 43 8.30 19.74 0.05
N ASP A 44 8.45 20.31 1.24
CA ASP A 44 7.44 21.21 1.78
C ASP A 44 7.42 22.50 0.95
N GLU A 45 6.39 22.67 0.13
CA GLU A 45 6.15 23.87 -0.66
C GLU A 45 5.36 24.93 0.10
N SER A 46 4.85 24.64 1.30
CA SER A 46 4.09 25.61 2.10
C SER A 46 4.94 26.84 2.47
N PRO A 47 4.32 28.02 2.65
CA PRO A 47 5.04 29.21 3.10
C PRO A 47 5.75 29.01 4.45
N SER A 48 5.18 28.20 5.34
CA SER A 48 5.72 27.96 6.69
C SER A 48 6.92 27.03 6.74
N LYS A 49 7.14 26.19 5.71
CA LYS A 49 8.17 25.14 5.67
C LYS A 49 8.17 24.17 6.88
N LYS A 50 7.09 24.14 7.67
CA LYS A 50 6.98 23.40 8.94
C LYS A 50 6.88 21.88 8.77
N PHE A 51 6.43 21.42 7.60
CA PHE A 51 6.34 19.99 7.32
C PHE A 51 7.73 19.41 7.01
N GLY A 52 8.64 20.22 6.47
CA GLY A 52 9.97 19.75 6.08
C GLY A 52 9.93 18.70 4.96
N GLU A 53 11.06 18.05 4.74
CA GLU A 53 11.19 17.05 3.68
C GLU A 53 10.67 15.68 4.12
N THR A 54 9.96 14.99 3.21
CA THR A 54 9.54 13.60 3.38
C THR A 54 10.20 12.73 2.32
N LEU A 55 10.99 11.75 2.74
CA LEU A 55 11.75 10.86 1.86
C LEU A 55 10.98 9.56 1.63
N LEU A 56 11.01 9.02 0.41
CA LEU A 56 10.60 7.66 0.09
C LEU A 56 11.83 6.83 -0.31
N VAL A 57 11.91 5.63 0.25
CA VAL A 57 12.69 4.52 -0.30
C VAL A 57 11.78 3.32 -0.50
N SER A 58 11.89 2.69 -1.66
CA SER A 58 11.22 1.44 -1.98
C SER A 58 12.21 0.51 -2.65
N GLU A 59 12.18 -0.76 -2.26
CA GLU A 59 13.07 -1.81 -2.76
C GLU A 59 12.27 -3.07 -3.05
N GLN A 60 12.54 -3.70 -4.20
CA GLN A 60 12.05 -5.04 -4.49
C GLN A 60 12.93 -6.07 -3.74
N VAL A 61 12.47 -6.49 -2.57
CA VAL A 61 13.22 -7.38 -1.66
C VAL A 61 13.08 -8.85 -2.00
N SER A 62 12.10 -9.21 -2.83
CA SER A 62 11.96 -10.56 -3.41
C SER A 62 11.30 -10.53 -4.78
N HIS A 63 11.69 -11.43 -5.67
CA HIS A 63 11.10 -11.59 -7.01
C HIS A 63 10.16 -12.80 -7.11
N HIS A 64 10.44 -13.86 -6.34
CA HIS A 64 9.65 -15.09 -6.32
C HIS A 64 9.43 -15.55 -4.86
N PRO A 65 8.29 -15.20 -4.23
CA PRO A 65 7.21 -14.34 -4.75
C PRO A 65 7.62 -12.85 -4.83
N PRO A 66 6.94 -12.02 -5.65
CA PRO A 66 7.24 -10.60 -5.72
C PRO A 66 6.85 -9.90 -4.42
N ILE A 67 7.83 -9.28 -3.76
CA ILE A 67 7.66 -8.50 -2.53
C ILE A 67 8.38 -7.17 -2.68
N THR A 68 7.66 -6.07 -2.47
CA THR A 68 8.20 -4.72 -2.41
C THR A 68 8.16 -4.22 -0.98
N ALA A 69 9.31 -3.85 -0.40
CA ALA A 69 9.40 -3.14 0.86
C ALA A 69 9.52 -1.64 0.62
N TYR A 70 9.08 -0.83 1.59
CA TYR A 70 9.15 0.61 1.52
C TYR A 70 9.25 1.27 2.89
N ALA A 71 9.86 2.45 2.92
CA ALA A 71 9.84 3.36 4.05
C ALA A 71 9.65 4.80 3.56
N ILE A 72 8.80 5.53 4.26
CA ILE A 72 8.53 6.96 4.08
C ILE A 72 8.86 7.66 5.38
N GLN A 73 9.85 8.56 5.37
CA GLN A 73 10.35 9.21 6.58
C GLN A 73 10.28 10.73 6.47
N ASN A 74 9.69 11.36 7.48
CA ASN A 74 9.74 12.79 7.72
C ASN A 74 10.49 13.04 9.03
N LYS A 75 11.77 13.45 8.91
CA LYS A 75 12.63 13.68 10.09
C LYS A 75 12.21 14.92 10.88
N THR A 76 11.73 15.96 10.20
CA THR A 76 11.30 17.23 10.83
C THR A 76 10.17 17.00 11.85
N ASN A 77 9.20 16.15 11.52
CA ASN A 77 8.05 15.85 12.35
C ASN A 77 8.12 14.47 13.02
N LYS A 78 9.29 13.81 12.97
CA LYS A 78 9.57 12.46 13.50
C LYS A 78 8.43 11.47 13.20
N THR A 79 8.11 11.38 11.92
CA THR A 79 7.07 10.48 11.42
C THR A 79 7.72 9.50 10.46
N THR A 80 7.51 8.21 10.72
CA THR A 80 8.02 7.13 9.87
C THR A 80 6.87 6.20 9.52
N LEU A 81 6.70 5.91 8.24
CA LEU A 81 5.86 4.82 7.74
C LEU A 81 6.78 3.79 7.12
N GLN A 82 6.67 2.54 7.53
CA GLN A 82 7.39 1.43 6.89
C GLN A 82 6.44 0.27 6.62
N GLY A 83 6.76 -0.56 5.65
CA GLY A 83 5.94 -1.73 5.36
C GLY A 83 6.47 -2.51 4.17
N TYR A 84 5.75 -3.57 3.84
CA TYR A 84 5.97 -4.33 2.64
C TYR A 84 4.65 -4.81 2.06
N ASN A 85 4.65 -5.07 0.76
CA ASN A 85 3.54 -5.63 0.03
C ASN A 85 4.02 -6.80 -0.82
N GLY A 86 3.42 -7.96 -0.59
CA GLY A 86 3.47 -9.09 -1.50
C GLY A 86 2.08 -9.34 -2.08
N VAL A 87 2.01 -9.92 -3.28
CA VAL A 87 0.72 -10.27 -3.91
C VAL A 87 0.71 -11.71 -4.39
N ARG A 88 -0.42 -12.40 -4.17
CA ARG A 88 -0.77 -13.62 -4.90
C ARG A 88 -2.05 -13.38 -5.67
N ALA A 89 -2.03 -13.69 -6.96
CA ALA A 89 -3.16 -13.48 -7.84
C ALA A 89 -3.73 -14.81 -8.34
N SER A 90 -5.05 -14.92 -8.45
CA SER A 90 -5.74 -16.09 -9.00
C SER A 90 -6.93 -15.67 -9.87
N MET A 91 -7.14 -16.35 -11.00
CA MET A 91 -8.25 -16.07 -11.91
C MET A 91 -9.50 -16.86 -11.53
N SER A 92 -10.65 -16.17 -11.48
CA SER A 92 -11.97 -16.81 -11.54
C SER A 92 -12.52 -16.74 -12.97
N ALA A 93 -13.79 -17.13 -13.17
CA ALA A 93 -14.43 -17.08 -14.48
C ALA A 93 -14.50 -15.66 -15.08
N THR A 94 -14.62 -14.62 -14.24
CA THR A 94 -14.88 -13.24 -14.68
C THR A 94 -13.97 -12.19 -14.05
N ALA A 95 -13.16 -12.56 -13.05
CA ALA A 95 -12.35 -11.61 -12.29
C ALA A 95 -10.95 -12.16 -11.96
N LEU A 96 -9.99 -11.25 -11.76
CA LEU A 96 -8.69 -11.56 -11.17
C LEU A 96 -8.75 -11.24 -9.68
N ASN A 97 -8.67 -12.26 -8.83
CA ASN A 97 -8.60 -12.07 -7.38
C ASN A 97 -7.14 -11.81 -6.98
N VAL A 98 -6.91 -10.81 -6.14
CA VAL A 98 -5.58 -10.44 -5.66
C VAL A 98 -5.59 -10.41 -4.13
N ARG A 99 -4.86 -11.36 -3.55
CA ARG A 99 -4.57 -11.35 -2.11
C ARG A 99 -3.29 -10.58 -1.87
N GLN A 100 -3.40 -9.54 -1.04
CA GLN A 100 -2.24 -8.79 -0.57
C GLN A 100 -1.73 -9.40 0.73
N TYR A 101 -0.42 -9.48 0.85
CA TYR A 101 0.31 -9.91 2.04
C TYR A 101 1.20 -8.76 2.50
N GLY A 102 1.44 -8.71 3.81
CA GLY A 102 2.18 -7.64 4.45
C GLY A 102 1.28 -6.63 5.14
N HIS A 103 1.93 -5.59 5.65
CA HIS A 103 1.33 -4.58 6.51
C HIS A 103 2.17 -3.30 6.45
N ALA A 104 1.64 -2.23 7.04
CA ALA A 104 2.40 -1.02 7.30
C ALA A 104 2.40 -0.69 8.79
N LEU A 105 3.52 -0.17 9.27
CA LEU A 105 3.69 0.42 10.59
C LEU A 105 3.89 1.92 10.39
N LEU A 106 2.99 2.71 10.97
CA LEU A 106 3.10 4.17 11.04
C LEU A 106 3.45 4.57 12.47
N GLU A 107 4.53 5.32 12.63
CA GLU A 107 5.03 5.80 13.90
C GLU A 107 5.09 7.32 13.92
N TYR A 108 4.55 7.89 14.99
CA TYR A 108 4.73 9.28 15.38
C TYR A 108 5.55 9.32 16.66
N GLU A 109 6.88 9.41 16.54
CA GLU A 109 7.79 9.34 17.69
C GLU A 109 7.52 10.47 18.68
N ASN A 110 7.19 11.68 18.18
CA ASN A 110 6.86 12.83 19.01
C ASN A 110 5.60 12.62 19.88
N LEU A 111 4.71 11.71 19.48
CA LEU A 111 3.50 11.36 20.24
C LEU A 111 3.67 10.06 21.01
N ASN A 112 4.77 9.34 20.80
CA ASN A 112 4.96 7.96 21.26
C ASN A 112 3.78 7.04 20.83
N GLU A 113 3.31 7.24 19.59
CA GLU A 113 2.19 6.47 19.02
C GLU A 113 2.64 5.65 17.81
N LYS A 114 2.30 4.36 17.82
CA LYS A 114 2.48 3.44 16.69
C LYS A 114 1.14 2.93 16.19
N TYR A 115 1.07 2.64 14.90
CA TYR A 115 -0.14 2.19 14.21
C TYR A 115 0.17 1.04 13.26
N LEU A 116 -0.47 -0.11 13.45
CA LEU A 116 -0.45 -1.23 12.52
C LEU A 116 -1.61 -1.13 11.55
N ILE A 117 -1.32 -1.18 10.25
CA ILE A 117 -2.28 -1.03 9.16
C ILE A 117 -2.24 -2.27 8.27
N THR A 118 -3.38 -2.92 8.07
CA THR A 118 -3.49 -4.07 7.17
C THR A 118 -3.97 -3.67 5.77
N LEU A 119 -3.47 -4.37 4.76
CA LEU A 119 -3.80 -4.12 3.36
C LEU A 119 -5.13 -4.79 2.99
N PRO A 120 -6.02 -4.13 2.21
CA PRO A 120 -7.30 -4.71 1.84
C PRO A 120 -7.13 -5.77 0.74
N PRO A 121 -7.81 -6.93 0.82
CA PRO A 121 -7.96 -7.79 -0.35
C PRO A 121 -8.73 -7.06 -1.47
N LEU A 122 -8.46 -7.44 -2.72
CA LEU A 122 -9.11 -6.83 -3.87
C LEU A 122 -9.31 -7.83 -4.99
N HIS A 123 -10.20 -7.48 -5.91
CA HIS A 123 -10.33 -8.17 -7.19
C HIS A 123 -10.44 -7.16 -8.34
N ILE A 124 -10.07 -7.62 -9.53
CA ILE A 124 -10.17 -6.85 -10.77
C ILE A 124 -11.34 -7.41 -11.58
N GLU A 125 -12.36 -6.59 -11.77
CA GLU A 125 -13.52 -6.89 -12.62
C GLU A 125 -13.37 -6.27 -14.00
N GLY A 126 -14.34 -6.47 -14.90
CA GLY A 126 -14.40 -5.79 -16.20
C GLY A 126 -13.40 -6.32 -17.24
N ILE A 127 -12.67 -7.39 -16.94
CA ILE A 127 -11.66 -7.99 -17.83
C ILE A 127 -12.26 -8.43 -19.16
N LEU A 128 -13.41 -9.13 -19.14
CA LEU A 128 -14.11 -9.59 -20.36
C LEU A 128 -14.60 -8.43 -21.23
N MET A 129 -14.86 -7.27 -20.64
CA MET A 129 -15.31 -6.06 -21.34
C MET A 129 -14.14 -5.15 -21.74
N ALA A 130 -12.89 -5.62 -21.61
CA ALA A 130 -11.67 -4.86 -21.83
C ALA A 130 -11.60 -3.52 -21.08
N ALA A 131 -12.29 -3.43 -19.94
CA ALA A 131 -12.36 -2.24 -19.09
C ALA A 131 -12.08 -2.62 -17.63
N PRO A 132 -10.87 -3.10 -17.32
CA PRO A 132 -10.55 -3.59 -15.99
C PRO A 132 -10.55 -2.47 -14.94
N PHE A 133 -11.15 -2.75 -13.78
CA PHE A 133 -11.18 -1.86 -12.62
C PHE A 133 -11.01 -2.63 -11.32
N VAL A 134 -10.41 -1.98 -10.32
CA VAL A 134 -10.17 -2.53 -8.98
C VAL A 134 -11.40 -2.31 -8.11
N GLU A 135 -11.85 -3.36 -7.43
CA GLU A 135 -12.82 -3.28 -6.34
C GLU A 135 -12.17 -3.81 -5.05
N LEU A 136 -12.28 -3.06 -3.96
CA LEU A 136 -11.81 -3.50 -2.64
C LEU A 136 -12.89 -4.31 -1.93
N GLU A 137 -12.49 -5.32 -1.19
CA GLU A 137 -13.40 -6.19 -0.44
C GLU A 137 -12.92 -6.46 0.99
N GLN A 138 -13.75 -7.16 1.75
CA GLN A 138 -13.47 -7.59 3.12
C GLN A 138 -13.13 -6.40 4.04
N LYS A 139 -12.07 -6.54 4.86
CA LYS A 139 -11.73 -5.58 5.92
C LYS A 139 -10.26 -5.19 5.91
N SER A 140 -10.01 -3.93 6.26
CA SER A 140 -8.72 -3.45 6.77
C SER A 140 -8.85 -3.04 8.24
N TYR A 141 -7.73 -3.08 8.94
CA TYR A 141 -7.61 -2.69 10.34
C TYR A 141 -6.54 -1.62 10.49
N ILE A 142 -6.80 -0.65 11.37
CA ILE A 142 -5.79 0.28 11.89
C ILE A 142 -5.78 0.14 13.42
N GLN A 143 -4.77 -0.53 13.96
CA GLN A 143 -4.60 -0.71 15.40
C GLN A 143 -3.59 0.29 15.94
N SER A 144 -3.96 1.09 16.93
CA SER A 144 -3.05 2.02 17.61
C SER A 144 -2.45 1.41 18.88
N SER A 145 -1.22 1.79 19.22
CA SER A 145 -0.60 1.50 20.52
C SER A 145 -1.39 2.07 21.71
N THR A 146 -2.24 3.07 21.46
CA THR A 146 -3.16 3.67 22.46
C THR A 146 -4.40 2.82 22.76
N GLY A 147 -4.56 1.66 22.10
CA GLY A 147 -5.70 0.75 22.26
C GLY A 147 -6.77 0.91 21.20
N TYR A 148 -7.03 2.14 20.74
CA TYR A 148 -8.06 2.39 19.72
C TYR A 148 -7.82 1.59 18.44
N VAL A 149 -8.91 1.13 17.84
CA VAL A 149 -8.90 0.39 16.57
C VAL A 149 -9.92 0.98 15.60
N ALA A 150 -9.54 1.10 14.33
CA ALA A 150 -10.48 1.34 13.23
C ALA A 150 -10.65 0.04 12.42
N VAL A 151 -11.89 -0.36 12.19
CA VAL A 151 -12.26 -1.48 11.30
C VAL A 151 -12.92 -0.89 10.08
N ILE A 152 -12.35 -1.12 8.89
CA ILE A 152 -12.82 -0.60 7.61
C ILE A 152 -13.43 -1.75 6.82
N GLU A 153 -14.74 -1.74 6.61
CA GLU A 153 -15.47 -2.71 5.78
C GLU A 153 -15.64 -2.14 4.36
N TYR A 154 -15.13 -2.82 3.34
CA TYR A 154 -15.26 -2.41 1.92
C TYR A 154 -16.47 -3.09 1.25
N SER A 155 -17.06 -2.40 0.27
CA SER A 155 -18.17 -2.96 -0.51
C SER A 155 -18.23 -2.32 -1.89
N GLY A 156 -18.62 -3.13 -2.87
CA GLY A 156 -18.64 -2.72 -4.27
C GLY A 156 -20.02 -2.62 -4.92
N LYS A 157 -20.01 -2.35 -6.25
CA LYS A 157 -21.22 -2.41 -7.09
C LYS A 157 -21.85 -3.82 -7.00
N GLY A 158 -23.07 -3.90 -6.47
CA GLY A 158 -23.78 -5.17 -6.27
C GLY A 158 -24.10 -5.49 -4.81
N TYR A 159 -23.47 -4.78 -3.86
CA TYR A 159 -23.82 -4.84 -2.44
C TYR A 159 -24.84 -3.76 -2.06
N PHE A 160 -25.26 -3.74 -0.79
CA PHE A 160 -26.34 -2.90 -0.23
C PHE A 160 -26.33 -1.40 -0.64
N SER A 161 -25.19 -0.82 -1.04
CA SER A 161 -25.10 0.60 -1.42
C SER A 161 -25.41 0.88 -2.89
N GLY A 162 -25.30 -0.11 -3.79
CA GLY A 162 -25.39 0.07 -5.25
C GLY A 162 -24.30 0.98 -5.86
N LYS A 163 -23.33 1.45 -5.06
CA LYS A 163 -22.27 2.39 -5.45
C LYS A 163 -20.91 1.69 -5.40
N SER A 164 -20.08 1.88 -6.42
CA SER A 164 -18.70 1.38 -6.42
C SER A 164 -17.87 2.07 -5.35
N ASN A 165 -16.77 1.44 -4.98
CA ASN A 165 -15.75 2.03 -4.12
C ASN A 165 -16.30 2.48 -2.75
N SER A 166 -17.31 1.77 -2.23
CA SER A 166 -17.96 2.10 -0.97
C SER A 166 -17.18 1.54 0.21
N PHE A 167 -17.22 2.22 1.35
CA PHE A 167 -16.71 1.70 2.61
C PHE A 167 -17.54 2.17 3.81
N LYS A 168 -17.44 1.42 4.90
CA LYS A 168 -17.87 1.84 6.23
C LYS A 168 -16.76 1.53 7.24
N ALA A 169 -16.19 2.57 7.83
CA ALA A 169 -15.20 2.44 8.89
C ALA A 169 -15.84 2.75 10.25
N ARG A 170 -15.50 1.97 11.27
CA ARG A 170 -15.90 2.21 12.66
C ARG A 170 -14.70 2.23 13.58
N ILE A 171 -14.67 3.20 14.49
CA ILE A 171 -13.61 3.37 15.48
C ILE A 171 -14.11 2.91 16.85
N TYR A 172 -13.33 2.08 17.53
CA TYR A 172 -13.64 1.49 18.83
C TYR A 172 -12.49 1.73 19.81
N LYS A 173 -12.75 1.56 21.12
CA LYS A 173 -11.67 1.68 22.13
C LYS A 173 -10.66 0.54 22.08
N ASN A 174 -11.07 -0.63 21.58
CA ASN A 174 -10.25 -1.83 21.41
C ASN A 174 -10.95 -2.84 20.49
N ILE A 175 -10.25 -3.90 20.11
CA ILE A 175 -10.77 -4.93 19.19
C ILE A 175 -11.97 -5.71 19.75
N ARG A 176 -12.05 -5.92 21.06
CA ARG A 176 -13.18 -6.65 21.69
C ARG A 176 -14.49 -5.87 21.54
N GLU A 177 -14.44 -4.54 21.67
CA GLU A 177 -15.61 -3.71 21.42
C GLU A 177 -16.04 -3.73 19.94
N ALA A 178 -15.15 -4.06 19.01
CA ALA A 178 -15.48 -4.12 17.58
C ALA A 178 -16.41 -5.28 17.20
N GLU A 179 -16.58 -6.27 18.08
CA GLU A 179 -17.55 -7.36 17.93
C GLU A 179 -19.00 -6.85 17.99
N ASP A 180 -19.24 -5.77 18.73
CA ASP A 180 -20.53 -5.12 18.85
C ASP A 180 -20.51 -3.78 18.11
N LYS A 181 -21.12 -3.75 16.92
CA LYS A 181 -21.17 -2.54 16.08
C LYS A 181 -21.78 -1.34 16.82
N THR A 182 -22.62 -1.53 17.84
CA THR A 182 -23.25 -0.43 18.60
C THR A 182 -22.25 0.34 19.48
N LYS A 183 -21.10 -0.26 19.83
CA LYS A 183 -20.05 0.36 20.65
C LYS A 183 -19.12 1.29 19.89
N ALA A 184 -19.33 1.45 18.58
CA ALA A 184 -18.51 2.36 17.78
C ALA A 184 -18.59 3.79 18.31
N LEU A 185 -17.43 4.38 18.56
CA LEU A 185 -17.30 5.78 18.97
C LEU A 185 -17.61 6.71 17.81
N TYR A 186 -17.12 6.35 16.63
CA TYR A 186 -17.36 7.07 15.38
C TYR A 186 -17.58 6.09 14.25
N THR A 187 -18.44 6.48 13.31
CA THR A 187 -18.64 5.79 12.04
C THR A 187 -18.37 6.75 10.90
N VAL A 188 -17.58 6.29 9.92
CA VAL A 188 -17.34 6.96 8.65
C VAL A 188 -17.94 6.09 7.56
N SER A 189 -18.70 6.68 6.64
CA SER A 189 -19.17 5.94 5.46
C SER A 189 -19.27 6.82 4.22
N GLY A 190 -19.07 6.20 3.06
CA GLY A 190 -19.17 6.85 1.77
C GLY A 190 -18.36 6.11 0.72
N GLN A 191 -17.81 6.85 -0.23
CA GLN A 191 -16.95 6.30 -1.28
C GLN A 191 -15.50 6.71 -1.03
N TRP A 192 -14.56 5.77 -0.99
CA TRP A 192 -13.14 6.07 -0.77
C TRP A 192 -12.50 6.78 -1.97
N SER A 193 -13.08 6.64 -3.16
CA SER A 193 -12.74 7.40 -4.37
C SER A 193 -13.62 8.64 -4.57
N GLY A 194 -14.46 8.99 -3.59
CA GLY A 194 -15.44 10.06 -3.68
C GLY A 194 -15.58 10.81 -2.35
N VAL A 195 -16.83 11.03 -1.93
CA VAL A 195 -17.13 11.74 -0.68
C VAL A 195 -17.50 10.73 0.41
N SER A 196 -17.04 10.99 1.62
CA SER A 196 -17.41 10.27 2.83
C SER A 196 -17.76 11.22 3.96
N SER A 197 -18.60 10.77 4.88
CA SER A 197 -19.06 11.55 6.03
C SER A 197 -18.80 10.80 7.34
N ILE A 198 -18.65 11.54 8.43
CA ILE A 198 -18.38 11.03 9.78
C ILE A 198 -19.48 11.44 10.76
N SER A 199 -19.83 10.55 11.68
CA SER A 199 -20.70 10.85 12.82
C SER A 199 -20.24 10.08 14.07
N ARG A 200 -20.61 10.59 15.24
CA ARG A 200 -20.45 9.86 16.50
C ARG A 200 -21.45 8.69 16.55
N GLY A 201 -21.04 7.55 17.10
CA GLY A 201 -21.87 6.34 17.20
C GLY A 201 -21.62 5.34 16.08
N ASN A 202 -22.58 4.43 15.89
CA ASN A 202 -22.48 3.25 15.02
C ASN A 202 -23.02 3.41 13.59
N THR A 203 -23.68 4.54 13.32
CA THR A 203 -24.23 4.93 12.02
C THR A 203 -23.86 6.36 11.69
N VAL A 204 -23.88 6.70 10.40
CA VAL A 204 -23.73 8.08 9.94
C VAL A 204 -25.09 8.75 9.98
N ALA A 205 -25.16 9.92 10.62
CA ALA A 205 -26.38 10.72 10.74
C ALA A 205 -26.74 11.40 9.40
N SER A 206 -27.98 11.84 9.25
CA SER A 206 -28.44 12.53 8.03
C SER A 206 -27.76 13.88 7.80
N ASP A 207 -27.35 14.56 8.88
CA ASP A 207 -26.68 15.86 8.91
C ASP A 207 -25.16 15.72 9.15
N ALA A 208 -24.60 14.55 8.84
CA ALA A 208 -23.20 14.23 9.08
C ALA A 208 -22.23 15.17 8.34
N GLN A 209 -21.14 15.52 9.03
CA GLN A 209 -20.07 16.32 8.45
C GLN A 209 -19.27 15.51 7.42
N VAL A 210 -18.81 16.19 6.37
CA VAL A 210 -17.89 15.60 5.40
C VAL A 210 -16.58 15.23 6.10
N PHE A 211 -16.20 13.96 5.97
CA PHE A 211 -14.95 13.42 6.49
C PHE A 211 -13.81 13.62 5.49
N PHE A 212 -14.03 13.23 4.24
CA PHE A 212 -13.06 13.36 3.17
C PHE A 212 -13.75 13.44 1.81
N ASP A 213 -13.25 14.30 0.93
CA ASP A 213 -13.63 14.41 -0.47
C ASP A 213 -12.40 14.15 -1.36
N ALA A 214 -12.37 12.97 -1.95
CA ALA A 214 -11.29 12.52 -2.83
C ALA A 214 -11.34 13.18 -4.22
N LYS A 215 -12.44 13.83 -4.59
CA LYS A 215 -12.58 14.54 -5.87
C LYS A 215 -11.99 15.94 -5.80
N SER A 216 -12.15 16.60 -4.65
CA SER A 216 -11.56 17.93 -4.41
C SER A 216 -10.10 17.88 -3.99
N SER A 217 -9.58 16.71 -3.61
CA SER A 217 -8.18 16.53 -3.21
C SER A 217 -7.28 16.23 -4.42
N GLN A 218 -6.26 17.05 -4.62
CA GLN A 218 -5.22 16.79 -5.61
C GLN A 218 -4.04 16.05 -4.97
N PRO A 219 -3.63 14.88 -5.51
CA PRO A 219 -2.44 14.19 -5.03
C PRO A 219 -1.18 15.02 -5.29
N GLN A 220 -0.29 15.09 -4.30
CA GLN A 220 1.04 15.63 -4.50
C GLN A 220 1.98 14.49 -4.89
N HIS A 221 2.61 14.59 -6.06
CA HIS A 221 3.56 13.60 -6.54
C HIS A 221 4.95 13.87 -5.98
N LEU A 222 5.68 12.81 -5.63
CA LEU A 222 7.07 12.95 -5.21
C LEU A 222 7.96 13.43 -6.36
N THR A 223 8.98 14.18 -6.01
CA THR A 223 10.10 14.54 -6.89
C THR A 223 11.07 13.37 -6.95
N VAL A 224 11.39 12.95 -8.17
CA VAL A 224 12.40 11.94 -8.49
C VAL A 224 13.48 12.64 -9.30
N LYS A 225 14.76 12.32 -9.04
CA LYS A 225 15.88 12.90 -9.78
C LYS A 225 15.84 12.56 -11.28
N PRO A 226 16.49 13.38 -12.14
CA PRO A 226 16.60 13.11 -13.58
C PRO A 226 17.12 11.70 -13.86
N ILE A 227 16.68 11.08 -14.97
CA ILE A 227 17.02 9.68 -15.30
C ILE A 227 18.54 9.49 -15.44
N GLU A 228 19.23 10.52 -15.93
CA GLU A 228 20.68 10.55 -16.14
C GLU A 228 21.46 10.43 -14.83
N GLU A 229 20.87 10.93 -13.72
CA GLU A 229 21.42 10.89 -12.36
C GLU A 229 20.97 9.66 -11.55
N GLN A 230 20.05 8.86 -12.09
CA GLN A 230 19.60 7.62 -11.47
C GLN A 230 20.64 6.51 -11.62
N SER A 231 20.76 5.64 -10.62
CA SER A 231 21.56 4.42 -10.71
C SER A 231 20.89 3.38 -11.60
N SER A 232 21.63 2.38 -12.06
CA SER A 232 21.08 1.29 -12.88
C SER A 232 20.00 0.46 -12.17
N LEU A 233 19.95 0.48 -10.84
CA LEU A 233 18.93 -0.20 -10.05
C LEU A 233 17.65 0.63 -9.89
N GLU A 234 17.67 1.92 -10.23
CA GLU A 234 16.48 2.77 -10.06
C GLU A 234 15.47 2.56 -11.18
N SER A 235 14.22 2.32 -10.79
CA SER A 235 13.13 1.82 -11.62
C SER A 235 12.96 2.57 -12.94
N ARG A 236 12.92 3.91 -12.92
CA ARG A 236 12.69 4.70 -14.15
C ARG A 236 13.84 4.60 -15.13
N ARG A 237 15.08 4.48 -14.66
CA ARG A 237 16.26 4.25 -15.51
C ARG A 237 16.30 2.82 -16.02
N ALA A 238 16.13 1.84 -15.15
CA ALA A 238 16.17 0.43 -15.52
C ALA A 238 15.12 0.09 -16.58
N TRP A 239 13.90 0.62 -16.43
CA TRP A 239 12.78 0.36 -17.34
C TRP A 239 12.60 1.41 -18.45
N GLN A 240 13.54 2.36 -18.61
CA GLN A 240 13.36 3.49 -19.52
C GLN A 240 12.99 3.05 -20.95
N LYS A 241 13.79 2.15 -21.53
CA LYS A 241 13.60 1.69 -22.90
C LYS A 241 12.31 0.92 -23.09
N VAL A 242 11.96 0.06 -22.12
CA VAL A 242 10.69 -0.67 -22.11
C VAL A 242 9.52 0.33 -22.06
N ALA A 243 9.62 1.38 -21.23
CA ALA A 243 8.58 2.40 -21.12
C ALA A 243 8.44 3.23 -22.41
N GLU A 244 9.54 3.56 -23.09
CA GLU A 244 9.55 4.24 -24.39
C GLU A 244 8.89 3.38 -25.47
N ALA A 245 9.23 2.09 -25.55
CA ALA A 245 8.62 1.14 -26.46
C ALA A 245 7.11 0.95 -26.20
N ILE A 246 6.70 0.90 -24.92
CA ILE A 246 5.27 0.88 -24.52
C ILE A 246 4.54 2.12 -25.04
N ARG A 247 5.13 3.32 -24.91
CA ARG A 247 4.50 4.56 -25.41
C ARG A 247 4.42 4.59 -26.94
N ALA A 248 5.39 3.99 -27.62
CA ALA A 248 5.40 3.85 -29.08
C ALA A 248 4.47 2.74 -29.60
N ASN A 249 3.90 1.91 -28.72
CA ASN A 249 3.18 0.68 -29.07
C ASN A 249 4.01 -0.30 -29.93
N ASP A 250 5.33 -0.32 -29.76
CA ASP A 250 6.22 -1.25 -30.47
C ASP A 250 6.33 -2.56 -29.68
N TYR A 251 5.43 -3.50 -29.97
CA TYR A 251 5.38 -4.78 -29.25
C TYR A 251 6.64 -5.63 -29.38
N ASN A 252 7.36 -5.54 -30.51
CA ASN A 252 8.60 -6.28 -30.71
C ASN A 252 9.70 -5.72 -29.81
N LEU A 253 9.86 -4.39 -29.81
CA LEU A 253 10.85 -3.73 -28.96
C LEU A 253 10.53 -3.87 -27.47
N ILE A 254 9.25 -3.86 -27.09
CA ILE A 254 8.82 -4.16 -25.70
C ILE A 254 9.31 -5.55 -25.29
N HIS A 255 9.11 -6.56 -26.15
CA HIS A 255 9.53 -7.92 -25.85
C HIS A 255 11.06 -8.02 -25.75
N GLU A 256 11.78 -7.48 -26.73
CA GLU A 256 13.25 -7.50 -26.77
C GLU A 256 13.88 -6.86 -25.53
N GLU A 257 13.50 -5.63 -25.20
CA GLU A 257 14.09 -4.89 -24.07
C GLU A 257 13.69 -5.50 -22.71
N LYS A 258 12.49 -6.08 -22.59
CA LYS A 258 12.11 -6.85 -21.39
C LYS A 258 12.94 -8.11 -21.23
N THR A 259 13.07 -8.89 -22.29
CA THR A 259 13.85 -10.14 -22.29
C THR A 259 15.32 -9.86 -21.96
N LYS A 260 15.86 -8.73 -22.41
CA LYS A 260 17.21 -8.31 -22.05
C LYS A 260 17.38 -8.12 -20.53
N ILE A 261 16.50 -7.35 -19.88
CA ILE A 261 16.54 -7.12 -18.43
C ILE A 261 16.38 -8.44 -17.68
N GLU A 262 15.40 -9.28 -18.07
CA GLU A 262 15.15 -10.57 -17.42
C GLU A 262 16.34 -11.54 -17.54
N ASN A 263 17.00 -11.58 -18.70
CA ASN A 263 18.18 -12.41 -18.91
C ASN A 263 19.39 -11.89 -18.12
N GLU A 264 19.65 -10.59 -18.12
CA GLU A 264 20.72 -9.99 -17.32
C GLU A 264 20.54 -10.30 -15.83
N GLN A 265 19.30 -10.20 -15.32
CA GLN A 265 18.98 -10.56 -13.94
C GLN A 265 19.18 -12.05 -13.68
N ARG A 266 18.73 -12.93 -14.59
CA ARG A 266 18.90 -14.39 -14.46
C ARG A 266 20.36 -14.79 -14.42
N GLU A 267 21.19 -14.22 -15.29
CA GLU A 267 22.64 -14.50 -15.30
C GLU A 267 23.33 -13.95 -14.06
N LEU A 268 22.94 -12.76 -13.57
CA LEU A 268 23.43 -12.23 -12.30
C LEU A 268 23.12 -13.16 -11.13
N ARG A 269 21.88 -13.70 -11.05
CA ARG A 269 21.50 -14.65 -10.00
C ARG A 269 22.28 -15.96 -10.07
N LYS A 270 22.50 -16.49 -11.28
CA LYS A 270 23.33 -17.69 -11.48
C LYS A 270 24.76 -17.48 -10.98
N LYS A 271 25.32 -16.29 -11.26
CA LYS A 271 26.66 -15.93 -10.79
C LYS A 271 26.71 -15.79 -9.27
N GLU A 272 25.79 -15.06 -8.67
CA GLU A 272 25.67 -14.93 -7.21
C GLU A 272 25.57 -16.31 -6.53
N ALA A 273 24.79 -17.24 -7.09
CA ALA A 273 24.67 -18.60 -6.56
C ALA A 273 25.94 -19.44 -6.75
N ALA A 274 26.64 -19.30 -7.87
CA ALA A 274 27.92 -19.98 -8.11
C ALA A 274 29.04 -19.46 -7.20
N ASP A 275 29.00 -18.17 -6.88
CA ASP A 275 29.97 -17.46 -6.05
C ASP A 275 29.60 -17.48 -4.55
N ASP A 276 28.50 -18.13 -4.14
CA ASP A 276 27.93 -18.14 -2.78
C ASP A 276 27.75 -16.73 -2.17
N THR A 277 27.34 -15.78 -3.01
CA THR A 277 27.12 -14.37 -2.67
C THR A 277 25.71 -13.95 -3.03
N PRO A 278 24.68 -14.48 -2.33
CA PRO A 278 23.30 -14.12 -2.59
C PRO A 278 23.08 -12.61 -2.42
N TRP A 279 22.12 -12.07 -3.16
CA TRP A 279 21.75 -10.67 -2.99
C TRP A 279 21.30 -10.37 -1.58
N LYS A 280 21.94 -9.34 -1.02
CA LYS A 280 21.58 -8.76 0.25
C LYS A 280 20.79 -7.48 0.00
N GLN A 281 19.61 -7.41 0.59
CA GLN A 281 18.75 -6.23 0.53
C GLN A 281 19.52 -5.00 1.03
N LYS A 282 19.28 -3.85 0.38
CA LYS A 282 20.06 -2.63 0.60
C LYS A 282 19.52 -1.79 1.76
N PHE A 283 18.21 -1.70 1.90
CA PHE A 283 17.55 -0.81 2.86
C PHE A 283 16.67 -1.53 3.88
N PHE A 284 16.41 -2.81 3.67
CA PHE A 284 15.48 -3.59 4.49
C PHE A 284 16.13 -4.89 4.91
N GLU A 285 15.65 -5.47 6.00
CA GLU A 285 16.02 -6.80 6.46
C GLU A 285 14.78 -7.63 6.73
N GLU A 286 14.92 -8.95 6.62
CA GLU A 286 13.86 -9.88 6.94
C GLU A 286 13.86 -10.16 8.45
N ILE A 287 12.69 -10.05 9.07
CA ILE A 287 12.50 -10.29 10.51
C ILE A 287 11.67 -11.57 10.70
N ASP A 288 12.22 -12.55 11.42
CA ASP A 288 11.49 -13.76 11.80
C ASP A 288 10.68 -13.53 13.09
N TYR A 289 9.44 -13.11 12.92
CA TYR A 289 8.50 -12.88 14.02
C TYR A 289 8.08 -14.15 14.78
N THR A 290 8.39 -15.37 14.30
CA THR A 290 8.07 -16.59 15.06
C THR A 290 8.99 -16.81 16.25
N SER A 291 10.18 -16.20 16.21
CA SER A 291 11.16 -16.26 17.28
C SER A 291 11.11 -15.09 18.26
N LEU A 292 10.33 -14.04 17.96
CA LEU A 292 10.32 -12.79 18.73
C LEU A 292 9.22 -12.77 19.79
N THR A 293 9.55 -12.27 20.97
CA THR A 293 8.57 -11.85 21.97
C THR A 293 8.11 -10.41 21.72
N GLU A 294 7.09 -9.94 22.45
CA GLU A 294 6.69 -8.51 22.39
C GLU A 294 7.80 -7.56 22.86
N GLU A 295 8.70 -8.01 23.74
CA GLU A 295 9.79 -7.19 24.28
C GLU A 295 10.99 -7.12 23.32
N ASP A 296 11.22 -8.19 22.55
CA ASP A 296 12.32 -8.28 21.59
C ASP A 296 12.00 -7.60 20.25
N ASP A 297 10.72 -7.36 19.95
CA ASP A 297 10.29 -6.72 18.71
C ASP A 297 10.36 -5.18 18.79
N GLU A 298 11.50 -4.62 18.36
CA GLU A 298 11.74 -3.18 18.28
C GLU A 298 10.72 -2.43 17.41
N THR A 299 10.13 -3.10 16.40
CA THR A 299 9.15 -2.48 15.51
C THR A 299 7.82 -2.24 16.22
N GLY A 300 7.50 -3.07 17.22
CA GLY A 300 6.21 -3.09 17.93
C GLY A 300 5.08 -3.77 17.15
N TYR A 301 5.39 -4.45 16.04
CA TYR A 301 4.45 -5.26 15.27
C TYR A 301 3.75 -6.32 16.12
N VAL A 302 4.49 -7.16 16.85
CA VAL A 302 3.96 -8.30 17.63
C VAL A 302 2.91 -7.81 18.63
N LYS A 303 3.24 -6.75 19.38
CA LYS A 303 2.32 -6.12 20.34
C LYS A 303 1.06 -5.59 19.67
N LEU A 304 1.19 -4.85 18.55
CA LEU A 304 0.05 -4.30 17.83
C LEU A 304 -0.81 -5.39 17.19
N ALA A 305 -0.20 -6.45 16.65
CA ALA A 305 -0.89 -7.59 16.08
C ALA A 305 -1.71 -8.34 17.14
N ASN A 306 -1.12 -8.56 18.32
CA ASN A 306 -1.80 -9.16 19.48
C ASN A 306 -2.98 -8.30 19.94
N MET A 307 -2.79 -6.97 20.06
CA MET A 307 -3.87 -6.03 20.40
C MET A 307 -5.04 -6.08 19.39
N ALA A 308 -4.75 -6.31 18.11
CA ALA A 308 -5.73 -6.41 17.03
C ALA A 308 -6.31 -7.82 16.85
N ASN A 309 -5.88 -8.81 17.64
CA ASN A 309 -6.20 -10.22 17.45
C ASN A 309 -5.90 -10.72 16.01
N LEU A 310 -4.82 -10.19 15.42
CA LEU A 310 -4.34 -10.60 14.10
C LEU A 310 -3.31 -11.70 14.27
N ARG A 311 -3.45 -12.79 13.51
CA ARG A 311 -2.46 -13.86 13.51
C ARG A 311 -1.25 -13.44 12.69
N ILE A 312 -0.06 -13.71 13.22
CA ILE A 312 1.18 -13.74 12.44
C ILE A 312 1.03 -14.94 11.48
N SER A 313 0.72 -14.68 10.21
CA SER A 313 0.52 -15.75 9.23
C SER A 313 1.85 -16.13 8.59
N LEU A 314 2.18 -17.43 8.65
CA LEU A 314 3.34 -18.07 8.01
C LEU A 314 3.16 -18.33 6.50
N GLU A 315 1.98 -18.03 5.93
CA GLU A 315 1.59 -18.48 4.58
C GLU A 315 2.34 -17.82 3.41
N ILE A 316 3.34 -16.96 3.67
CA ILE A 316 4.04 -16.24 2.59
C ILE A 316 5.03 -17.17 1.86
N LEU A 317 5.53 -18.24 2.50
CA LEU A 317 6.66 -19.04 2.00
C LEU A 317 6.33 -20.48 1.56
N SER A 318 5.07 -20.90 1.53
CA SER A 318 4.63 -22.18 0.92
C SER A 318 3.92 -21.99 -0.40
#